data_AF-A0A5C7PWJ7-F1
#
_entry.id   AF-A0A5C7PWJ7-F1
#
_cell.length_a   1.000
_cell.length_b   1.000
_cell.length_c   1.000
_cell.angle_alpha   90.00
_cell.angle_beta   90.00
_cell.angle_gamma   90.00
#
_symmetry.space_group_name_H-M   'P 1'
#
loop_
_entity.id
_entity.type
_entity.pdbx_description
1 polymer ?
#
loop_
_entity_poly.entity_id
_entity_poly.type
_entity_poly.pdbx_seq_one_letter_code
_entity_poly.pdbx_strand_id
1 'polypeptide(L)'
;MSQPAPNPNKLPHIGDLVARDLYDRMRQGIETYGVPLQPFNGRDALQDLYEELLDACCYLRQAMYERDFCLQRESSGGKRAPDIRIGGVEAS
;
A
#
# COMPACT_ATOMS: atom_id res chain seq x y z
N MET A 1 10.42 16.66 -19.49
CA MET A 1 9.18 16.14 -20.08
C MET A 1 8.02 16.91 -19.46
N SER A 2 7.24 17.66 -20.24
CA SER A 2 6.07 18.39 -19.73
C SER A 2 4.85 17.49 -19.77
N GLN A 3 4.08 17.43 -18.70
CA GLN A 3 2.80 16.73 -18.68
C GLN A 3 1.74 17.53 -19.48
N PRO A 4 0.72 16.86 -20.06
CA PRO A 4 -0.38 17.54 -20.74
C PRO A 4 -1.26 18.32 -19.76
N ALA A 5 -1.96 19.35 -20.26
CA ALA A 5 -2.92 20.10 -19.47
C ALA A 5 -4.09 19.19 -19.03
N PRO A 6 -4.66 19.41 -17.82
CA PRO A 6 -5.79 18.64 -17.35
C PRO A 6 -7.04 18.92 -18.20
N ASN A 7 -7.82 17.88 -18.46
CA ASN A 7 -9.11 17.99 -19.17
C ASN A 7 -10.26 17.95 -18.14
N PRO A 8 -11.12 18.97 -18.05
CA PRO A 8 -12.15 19.03 -17.02
C PRO A 8 -13.14 17.87 -17.15
N ASN A 9 -13.61 17.37 -16.01
CA ASN A 9 -14.65 16.35 -15.92
C ASN A 9 -15.57 16.64 -14.73
N LYS A 10 -16.64 15.85 -14.57
CA LYS A 10 -17.62 15.98 -13.48
C LYS A 10 -17.41 14.95 -12.36
N LEU A 11 -16.24 14.31 -12.31
CA LEU A 11 -15.93 13.32 -11.29
C LEU A 11 -15.52 14.03 -9.98
N PRO A 12 -15.54 13.32 -8.84
CA PRO A 12 -15.13 13.90 -7.57
C PRO A 12 -13.70 14.45 -7.62
N HIS A 13 -13.47 15.54 -6.87
CA HIS A 13 -12.12 16.05 -6.67
C HIS A 13 -11.30 15.01 -5.90
N ILE A 14 -10.13 14.62 -6.44
CA ILE A 14 -9.30 13.57 -5.83
C ILE A 14 -8.89 13.92 -4.39
N GLY A 15 -8.68 15.20 -4.09
CA GLY A 15 -8.39 15.66 -2.72
C GLY A 15 -9.53 15.36 -1.74
N ASP A 16 -10.79 15.39 -2.18
CA ASP A 16 -11.94 15.11 -1.30
C ASP A 16 -12.03 13.60 -1.01
N LEU A 17 -11.71 12.77 -1.99
CA LEU A 17 -11.63 11.32 -1.82
C LEU A 17 -10.52 10.94 -0.84
N VAL A 18 -9.33 11.52 -0.98
CA VAL A 18 -8.22 11.32 -0.04
C VAL A 18 -8.60 11.79 1.38
N ALA A 19 -9.24 12.96 1.50
CA ALA A 19 -9.72 13.46 2.79
C ALA A 19 -10.70 12.48 3.44
N ARG A 20 -11.62 11.90 2.67
CA ARG A 20 -12.56 10.89 3.15
C ARG A 20 -11.84 9.65 3.67
N ASP A 21 -10.89 9.11 2.91
CA ASP A 21 -10.10 7.95 3.32
C ASP A 21 -9.34 8.20 4.63
N LEU A 22 -8.80 9.42 4.81
CA LEU A 22 -8.14 9.84 6.04
C LEU A 22 -9.10 9.86 7.24
N TYR A 23 -10.31 10.39 7.07
CA TYR A 23 -11.32 10.37 8.12
C TYR A 23 -11.76 8.96 8.48
N ASP A 24 -11.93 8.09 7.48
CA ASP A 24 -12.33 6.71 7.69
C ASP A 24 -11.25 5.94 8.47
N ARG A 25 -9.97 6.12 8.13
CA ARG A 25 -8.85 5.56 8.91
C ARG A 25 -8.78 6.11 10.33
N MET A 26 -8.99 7.40 10.52
CA MET A 26 -9.02 8.00 11.86
C MET A 26 -10.11 7.37 12.72
N ARG A 27 -11.33 7.18 12.17
CA ARG A 27 -12.43 6.52 12.90
C ARG A 27 -12.07 5.08 13.29
N GLN A 28 -11.51 4.31 12.37
CA GLN A 28 -11.07 2.94 12.65
C GLN A 28 -10.01 2.89 13.77
N GLY A 29 -9.06 3.82 13.77
CA GLY A 29 -8.06 3.93 14.83
C GLY A 29 -8.69 4.25 16.19
N ILE A 30 -9.65 5.18 16.23
CA ILE A 30 -10.41 5.52 17.45
C ILE A 30 -11.22 4.30 17.94
N GLU A 31 -11.86 3.55 17.04
CA GLU A 31 -12.59 2.34 17.38
C GLU A 31 -11.66 1.25 17.96
N THR A 32 -10.44 1.14 17.43
CA THR A 32 -9.46 0.12 17.84
C THR A 32 -8.78 0.46 19.16
N TYR A 33 -8.40 1.73 19.37
CA TYR A 33 -7.55 2.15 20.48
C TYR A 33 -8.26 3.06 21.50
N GLY A 34 -9.51 3.45 21.24
CA GLY A 34 -10.35 4.26 22.12
C GLY A 34 -10.05 5.77 22.12
N VAL A 35 -8.98 6.21 21.45
CA VAL A 35 -8.53 7.61 21.42
C VAL A 35 -7.89 7.93 20.06
N PRO A 36 -8.05 9.16 19.51
CA PRO A 36 -7.31 9.55 18.32
C PRO A 36 -5.81 9.66 18.60
N LEU A 37 -4.99 9.59 17.54
CA LEU A 37 -3.58 9.95 17.61
C LEU A 37 -3.46 11.44 17.95
N GLN A 38 -2.76 11.75 19.03
CA GLN A 38 -2.58 13.12 19.53
C GLN A 38 -1.10 13.34 19.86
N PRO A 39 -0.57 14.58 19.71
CA PRO A 39 0.76 14.90 20.18
C PRO A 39 0.94 14.55 21.66
N PHE A 40 2.11 14.03 22.02
CA PHE A 40 2.47 13.69 23.41
C PHE A 40 1.59 12.62 24.09
N ASN A 41 0.95 11.73 23.32
CA ASN A 41 0.10 10.65 23.86
C ASN A 41 0.87 9.37 24.25
N GLY A 42 2.21 9.43 24.27
CA GLY A 42 3.08 8.30 24.62
C GLY A 42 3.41 7.34 23.48
N ARG A 43 2.87 7.53 22.27
CA ARG A 43 3.30 6.76 21.09
C ARG A 43 4.53 7.36 20.44
N ASP A 44 5.37 6.50 19.87
CA ASP A 44 6.47 6.90 19.00
C ASP A 44 5.98 6.94 17.54
N ALA A 45 5.58 8.13 17.10
CA ALA A 45 5.06 8.33 15.76
C ALA A 45 6.09 8.05 14.65
N LEU A 46 7.40 8.13 14.95
CA LEU A 46 8.44 7.82 13.95
C LEU A 46 8.61 6.31 13.78
N GLN A 47 8.56 5.56 14.89
CA GLN A 47 8.55 4.10 14.83
C GLN A 47 7.31 3.58 14.10
N ASP A 48 6.13 4.12 14.42
CA ASP A 48 4.88 3.78 13.72
C ASP A 48 4.99 4.04 12.21
N LEU A 49 5.49 5.21 11.82
CA LEU A 49 5.70 5.55 10.40
C LEU A 49 6.68 4.58 9.73
N TYR A 50 7.75 4.21 10.41
CA TYR A 50 8.74 3.29 9.86
C TYR A 50 8.12 1.91 9.58
N GLU A 51 7.35 1.38 10.51
CA GLU A 51 6.64 0.10 10.36
C GLU A 51 5.61 0.17 9.21
N GLU A 52 4.82 1.23 9.14
CA GLU A 52 3.85 1.44 8.05
C GLU A 52 4.53 1.53 6.66
N LEU A 53 5.73 2.12 6.59
CA LEU A 53 6.50 2.16 5.35
C LEU A 53 7.07 0.79 4.95
N LEU A 54 7.41 -0.07 5.92
CA LEU A 54 7.79 -1.46 5.64
C LEU A 54 6.60 -2.26 5.09
N ASP A 55 5.42 -2.09 5.67
CA ASP A 55 4.19 -2.71 5.16
C ASP A 55 3.89 -2.25 3.73
N ALA A 56 4.02 -0.94 3.45
CA ALA A 56 3.89 -0.41 2.10
C ALA A 56 4.90 -1.05 1.12
N CYS A 57 6.14 -1.31 1.56
CA CYS A 57 7.15 -1.98 0.74
C CYS A 57 6.76 -3.43 0.41
N CYS A 58 6.16 -4.16 1.36
CA CYS A 58 5.63 -5.51 1.13
C CYS A 58 4.54 -5.50 0.04
N TYR A 59 3.56 -4.59 0.14
CA TYR A 59 2.50 -4.48 -0.86
C TYR A 59 3.02 -4.07 -2.23
N LEU A 60 3.96 -3.11 -2.27
CA LEU A 60 4.62 -2.73 -3.53
C LEU A 60 5.37 -3.93 -4.15
N ARG A 61 6.06 -4.73 -3.33
CA ARG A 61 6.78 -5.91 -3.78
C ARG A 61 5.84 -6.94 -4.40
N GLN A 62 4.70 -7.20 -3.75
CA GLN A 62 3.66 -8.07 -4.26
C GLN A 62 3.10 -7.57 -5.60
N ALA A 63 2.70 -6.30 -5.68
CA ALA A 63 2.12 -5.72 -6.89
C ALA A 63 3.08 -5.81 -8.10
N MET A 64 4.38 -5.57 -7.87
CA MET A 64 5.39 -5.75 -8.90
C MET A 64 5.55 -7.22 -9.32
N TYR A 65 5.55 -8.15 -8.36
CA TYR A 65 5.64 -9.57 -8.66
C TYR A 65 4.44 -10.06 -9.49
N GLU A 66 3.22 -9.72 -9.08
CA GLU A 66 1.99 -10.10 -9.77
C GLU A 66 1.94 -9.51 -11.19
N ARG A 67 2.32 -8.25 -11.36
CA ARG A 67 2.43 -7.60 -12.68
C ARG A 67 3.40 -8.33 -13.59
N ASP A 68 4.62 -8.58 -13.11
CA ASP A 68 5.68 -9.20 -13.91
C ASP A 68 5.35 -10.67 -14.22
N PHE A 69 4.72 -11.37 -13.29
CA PHE A 69 4.22 -12.72 -13.48
C PHE A 69 3.13 -12.80 -14.56
N CYS A 70 2.18 -11.86 -14.58
CA CYS A 70 1.16 -11.78 -15.63
C CYS A 70 1.76 -11.58 -17.02
N LEU A 71 2.74 -10.68 -17.16
CA LEU A 71 3.43 -10.43 -18.44
C LEU A 71 4.17 -11.67 -18.98
N GLN A 72 4.78 -12.46 -18.08
CA GLN A 72 5.45 -13.70 -18.46
C GLN A 72 4.47 -14.78 -18.94
N ARG A 73 3.26 -14.83 -18.37
CA ARG A 73 2.21 -15.79 -18.78
C ARG A 73 1.62 -15.49 -20.15
N GLU A 74 1.43 -14.22 -20.47
CA GLU A 74 0.97 -13.78 -21.80
C GLU A 74 2.00 -14.12 -22.89
N SER A 75 3.29 -13.97 -22.56
CA SER A 75 4.39 -14.26 -23.48
C SER A 75 4.66 -15.76 -23.69
N SER A 76 4.25 -16.62 -22.75
CA SER A 76 4.65 -18.05 -22.71
C SER A 76 3.53 -19.06 -23.01
N GLY A 77 2.39 -18.62 -23.57
CA GLY A 77 1.34 -19.55 -24.02
C GLY A 77 0.73 -20.42 -22.92
N GLY A 78 0.61 -19.89 -21.69
CA GLY A 78 -0.14 -20.51 -20.60
C GLY A 78 0.40 -21.85 -20.10
N LYS A 79 1.51 -21.87 -19.35
CA LYS A 79 1.82 -23.00 -18.46
C LYS A 79 2.16 -22.55 -17.03
N ARG A 80 1.52 -23.30 -16.12
CA ARG A 80 1.44 -23.40 -14.64
C ARG A 80 2.27 -22.43 -13.76
N ALA A 81 1.65 -22.04 -12.63
CA ALA A 81 2.25 -21.20 -11.58
C ALA A 81 3.57 -21.77 -11.02
N PRO A 82 4.54 -20.90 -10.67
CA PRO A 82 5.85 -21.31 -10.18
C PRO A 82 5.73 -21.90 -8.77
N ASP A 83 6.48 -22.97 -8.54
CA ASP A 83 6.66 -23.59 -7.22
C ASP A 83 7.51 -22.63 -6.36
N ILE A 84 6.87 -21.86 -5.48
CA ILE A 84 7.55 -20.87 -4.63
C ILE A 84 8.26 -21.62 -3.51
N ARG A 85 9.50 -22.03 -3.75
CA ARG A 85 10.42 -22.40 -2.67
C ARG A 85 10.99 -21.11 -2.08
N ILE A 86 10.45 -20.69 -0.94
CA ILE A 86 11.06 -19.63 -0.14
C ILE A 86 12.40 -20.18 0.34
N GLY A 87 13.50 -19.64 -0.23
CA GLY A 87 14.86 -19.97 0.16
C GLY A 87 15.07 -19.71 1.64
N GLY A 88 15.64 -20.70 2.32
CA GLY A 88 15.74 -20.76 3.77
C GLY A 88 16.34 -19.52 4.41
N VAL A 89 15.71 -19.10 5.50
CA VAL A 89 16.39 -18.43 6.60
C VAL A 89 16.55 -19.50 7.67
N GLU A 90 17.71 -20.16 7.69
CA GLU A 90 18.12 -20.89 8.88
C GLU A 90 18.49 -19.83 9.93
N ALA A 91 17.63 -19.70 10.94
CA ALA A 91 17.97 -18.98 12.16
C ALA A 91 19.11 -19.75 12.85
N SER A 92 20.28 -19.09 12.96
CA SER A 92 21.37 -19.53 13.83
C SER A 92 21.05 -19.23 15.29
#